data_AF-A0A8T5SW21-F1
#
_entry.id   AF-A0A8T5SW21-F1
#
_cell.length_a   1.000
_cell.length_b   1.000
_cell.length_c   1.000
_cell.angle_alpha   90.00
_cell.angle_beta   90.00
_cell.angle_gamma   90.00
#
_symmetry.space_group_name_H-M   'P 1'
#
loop_
_entity.id
_entity.type
_entity.pdbx_description
1 polymer ?
#
loop_
_entity_poly.entity_id
_entity_poly.type
_entity_poly.pdbx_seq_one_letter_code
_entity_poly.pdbx_strand_id
1 'polypeptide(L)'
;MINRANEEGTTIGELAGKFIAEYHVIAKQLNLKPASANPRATEHIDDIIEMVELIIKNKKGYVVEGDVYFDVSEWKDYGALSKIPLDDQSAVARVDADDKKQDSRDFVLWKAEKPGEPSWDSPWGKGRPGWHAECSVMGKYYLGLPFDIHGGGQDLIFPHHENEISQSSAAYGIETPV
;
A
#
# COMPACT_ATOMS: atom_id res chain seq x y z
N MET A 1 7.01 -1.92 -12.55
CA MET A 1 8.35 -1.35 -12.26
C MET A 1 9.44 -2.42 -12.33
N ILE A 2 9.46 -3.42 -11.43
CA ILE A 2 10.48 -4.49 -11.41
C ILE A 2 10.62 -5.18 -12.78
N ASN A 3 9.54 -5.73 -13.33
CA ASN A 3 9.57 -6.41 -14.63
C ASN A 3 10.12 -5.53 -15.74
N ARG A 4 9.70 -4.25 -15.78
CA ARG A 4 10.16 -3.33 -16.82
C ARG A 4 11.64 -2.98 -16.69
N ALA A 5 12.14 -2.81 -15.46
CA ALA A 5 13.56 -2.58 -15.22
C ALA A 5 14.40 -3.77 -15.71
N ASN A 6 13.94 -5.01 -15.46
CA ASN A 6 14.57 -6.22 -15.95
C ASN A 6 14.54 -6.32 -17.50
N GLU A 7 13.40 -6.00 -18.14
CA GLU A 7 13.26 -5.98 -19.60
C GLU A 7 14.18 -4.96 -20.27
N GLU A 8 14.37 -3.78 -19.66
CA GLU A 8 15.21 -2.70 -20.18
C GLU A 8 16.69 -2.83 -19.76
N GLY A 9 17.04 -3.82 -18.93
CA GLY A 9 18.41 -4.01 -18.42
C GLY A 9 18.90 -2.84 -17.56
N THR A 10 18.00 -2.18 -16.83
CA THR A 10 18.28 -1.01 -15.97
C THR A 10 17.87 -1.30 -14.53
N THR A 11 18.25 -0.43 -13.60
CA THR A 11 17.78 -0.52 -12.21
C THR A 11 16.41 0.13 -12.04
N ILE A 12 15.67 -0.28 -11.01
CA ILE A 12 14.38 0.34 -10.68
C ILE A 12 14.53 1.81 -10.31
N GLY A 13 15.65 2.19 -9.66
CA GLY A 13 15.95 3.58 -9.32
C GLY A 13 16.18 4.45 -10.55
N GLU A 14 16.91 3.95 -11.55
CA GLU A 14 17.11 4.65 -12.83
C GLU A 14 15.79 4.79 -13.60
N LEU A 15 15.02 3.70 -13.70
CA LEU A 15 13.70 3.70 -14.36
C LEU A 15 12.74 4.69 -13.69
N ALA A 16 12.66 4.68 -12.36
CA ALA A 16 11.86 5.61 -11.59
C ALA A 16 12.32 7.06 -11.79
N GLY A 17 13.64 7.31 -11.69
CA GLY A 17 14.22 8.64 -11.85
C GLY A 17 13.91 9.25 -13.23
N LYS A 18 14.01 8.44 -14.29
CA LYS A 18 13.62 8.84 -15.65
C LYS A 18 12.16 9.28 -15.72
N PHE A 19 11.22 8.43 -15.27
CA PHE A 19 9.79 8.75 -15.37
C PHE A 19 9.34 9.87 -14.42
N ILE A 20 9.98 10.02 -13.25
CA ILE A 20 9.76 11.18 -12.37
C ILE A 20 10.18 12.48 -13.08
N ALA A 21 11.34 12.49 -13.75
CA ALA A 21 11.78 13.65 -14.51
C ALA A 21 10.82 13.99 -15.67
N GLU A 22 10.36 12.99 -16.42
CA GLU A 22 9.36 13.15 -17.48
C GLU A 22 8.02 13.68 -16.94
N TYR A 23 7.54 13.15 -15.81
CA TYR A 23 6.35 13.64 -15.11
C TYR A 23 6.47 15.15 -14.81
N HIS A 24 7.59 15.61 -14.26
CA HIS A 24 7.77 17.02 -13.94
C HIS A 24 7.76 17.93 -15.18
N VAL A 25 8.31 17.45 -16.31
CA VAL A 25 8.24 18.17 -17.59
C VAL A 25 6.79 18.33 -18.03
N ILE A 26 6.02 17.24 -18.03
CA ILE A 26 4.61 17.24 -18.46
C ILE A 26 3.74 18.07 -17.51
N ALA A 27 3.90 17.90 -16.20
CA ALA A 27 3.15 18.65 -15.19
C ALA A 27 3.34 20.16 -15.34
N LYS A 28 4.58 20.59 -15.62
CA LYS A 28 4.89 22.00 -15.90
C LYS A 28 4.23 22.48 -17.19
N GLN A 29 4.25 21.68 -18.27
CA GLN A 29 3.60 22.02 -19.54
C GLN A 29 2.08 22.13 -19.42
N LEU A 30 1.46 21.31 -18.58
CA LEU A 30 0.03 21.36 -18.26
C LEU A 30 -0.33 22.44 -17.23
N ASN A 31 0.64 23.23 -16.78
CA ASN A 31 0.48 24.27 -15.76
C ASN A 31 -0.15 23.74 -14.46
N LEU A 32 0.20 22.50 -14.07
CA LEU A 32 -0.22 21.93 -12.80
C LEU A 32 0.47 22.67 -11.65
N LYS A 33 -0.29 23.00 -10.61
CA LYS A 33 0.29 23.55 -9.39
C LYS A 33 1.19 22.49 -8.75
N PRO A 34 2.44 22.81 -8.39
CA PRO A 34 3.32 21.86 -7.71
C PRO A 34 2.73 21.40 -6.38
N ALA A 35 2.87 20.12 -6.07
CA ALA A 35 2.59 19.58 -4.75
C ALA A 35 3.60 20.13 -3.73
N SER A 36 3.16 20.34 -2.48
CA SER A 36 4.05 20.78 -1.39
C SER A 36 5.11 19.74 -1.03
N ALA A 37 4.81 18.45 -1.25
CA ALA A 37 5.72 17.32 -1.08
C ALA A 37 5.44 16.26 -2.17
N ASN A 38 6.48 15.53 -2.57
CA ASN A 38 6.39 14.37 -3.47
C ASN A 38 7.20 13.21 -2.85
N PRO A 39 6.67 12.56 -1.80
CA PRO A 39 7.41 11.54 -1.07
C PRO A 39 7.60 10.27 -1.90
N ARG A 40 8.64 9.50 -1.60
CA ARG A 40 8.92 8.22 -2.24
C ARG A 40 8.75 7.10 -1.23
N ALA A 41 8.08 6.02 -1.62
CA ALA A 41 7.89 4.85 -0.76
C ALA A 41 9.23 4.27 -0.24
N THR A 42 10.28 4.32 -1.06
CA THR A 42 11.62 3.86 -0.69
C THR A 42 12.27 4.68 0.44
N GLU A 43 11.74 5.86 0.75
CA GLU A 43 12.21 6.75 1.82
C GLU A 43 11.44 6.55 3.13
N HIS A 44 10.40 5.70 3.12
CA HIS A 44 9.48 5.47 4.25
C HIS A 44 9.38 4.00 4.64
N ILE A 45 10.41 3.19 4.34
CA ILE A 45 10.39 1.75 4.63
C ILE A 45 10.28 1.48 6.13
N ASP A 46 11.04 2.20 6.97
CA ASP A 46 11.00 2.03 8.42
C ASP A 46 9.62 2.39 8.98
N ASP A 47 9.02 3.47 8.48
CA ASP A 47 7.67 3.89 8.88
C ASP A 47 6.60 2.85 8.46
N ILE A 48 6.78 2.19 7.31
CA ILE A 48 5.93 1.08 6.86
C ILE A 48 6.08 -0.11 7.78
N ILE A 49 7.31 -0.49 8.13
CA ILE A 49 7.56 -1.59 9.07
C ILE A 49 6.88 -1.29 10.42
N GLU A 50 7.02 -0.08 10.96
CA GLU A 50 6.37 0.32 12.22
C GLU A 50 4.84 0.20 12.13
N MET A 51 4.23 0.66 11.03
CA MET A 51 2.79 0.53 10.83
C MET A 51 2.35 -0.94 10.81
N VAL A 52 3.09 -1.80 10.12
CA VAL A 52 2.78 -3.23 10.03
C VAL A 52 2.94 -3.92 11.40
N GLU A 53 3.96 -3.56 12.18
CA GLU A 53 4.11 -4.02 13.57
C GLU A 53 2.91 -3.62 14.44
N LEU A 54 2.42 -2.38 14.30
CA LEU A 54 1.22 -1.92 15.02
C LEU A 54 -0.03 -2.71 14.62
N ILE A 55 -0.24 -2.98 13.33
CA ILE A 55 -1.37 -3.77 12.83
C ILE A 55 -1.33 -5.19 13.42
N ILE A 56 -0.17 -5.85 13.43
CA ILE A 56 0.00 -7.18 14.05
C ILE A 56 -0.26 -7.11 15.55
N LYS A 57 0.31 -6.11 16.25
CA LYS A 57 0.10 -5.91 17.69
C LYS A 57 -1.37 -5.73 18.04
N ASN A 58 -2.12 -5.05 17.18
CA ASN A 58 -3.56 -4.83 17.32
C ASN A 58 -4.40 -6.04 16.88
N LYS A 59 -3.76 -7.16 16.52
CA LYS A 59 -4.39 -8.42 16.08
C LYS A 59 -5.24 -8.25 14.81
N LYS A 60 -4.80 -7.37 13.91
CA LYS A 60 -5.45 -7.08 12.62
C LYS A 60 -4.58 -7.51 11.42
N GLY A 61 -3.50 -8.24 11.69
CA GLY A 61 -2.65 -8.81 10.66
C GLY A 61 -1.87 -10.00 11.21
N TYR A 62 -1.38 -10.84 10.31
CA TYR A 62 -0.73 -12.09 10.66
C TYR A 62 0.43 -12.39 9.71
N VAL A 63 1.39 -13.20 10.18
CA VAL A 63 2.61 -13.56 9.45
C VAL A 63 2.50 -15.00 8.95
N VAL A 64 2.83 -15.25 7.70
CA VAL A 64 2.94 -16.59 7.09
C VAL A 64 4.20 -16.65 6.24
N GLU A 65 5.16 -17.47 6.64
CA GLU A 65 6.38 -17.73 5.86
C GLU A 65 7.16 -16.45 5.45
N GLY A 66 7.14 -15.41 6.30
CA GLY A 66 7.79 -14.13 6.06
C GLY A 66 6.92 -13.10 5.32
N ASP A 67 5.81 -13.54 4.70
CA ASP A 67 4.77 -12.64 4.23
C ASP A 67 3.93 -12.16 5.42
N VAL A 68 3.45 -10.91 5.38
CA VAL A 68 2.52 -10.35 6.35
C VAL A 68 1.25 -9.92 5.63
N TYR A 69 0.11 -10.38 6.12
CA TYR A 69 -1.21 -10.07 5.57
C TYR A 69 -2.04 -9.26 6.57
N PHE A 70 -2.91 -8.42 6.03
CA PHE A 70 -3.99 -7.79 6.77
C PHE A 70 -5.16 -8.76 6.85
N ASP A 71 -5.70 -8.96 8.05
CA ASP A 71 -6.87 -9.81 8.30
C ASP A 71 -8.15 -9.00 8.05
N VAL A 72 -8.76 -9.18 6.88
CA VAL A 72 -9.99 -8.46 6.51
C VAL A 72 -11.18 -8.89 7.38
N SER A 73 -11.19 -10.13 7.88
CA SER A 73 -12.30 -10.64 8.70
C SER A 73 -12.43 -9.88 10.03
N GLU A 74 -11.32 -9.32 10.49
CA GLU A 74 -11.23 -8.52 11.70
C GLU A 74 -11.68 -7.07 11.52
N TRP A 75 -12.00 -6.63 10.29
CA TRP A 75 -12.48 -5.28 9.98
C TRP A 75 -13.95 -5.29 9.52
N LYS A 76 -14.86 -4.94 10.45
CA LYS A 76 -16.31 -5.03 10.22
C LYS A 76 -16.82 -4.09 9.13
N ASP A 77 -16.17 -2.95 8.96
CA ASP A 77 -16.59 -1.90 8.02
C ASP A 77 -15.84 -2.00 6.68
N TYR A 78 -15.16 -3.12 6.40
CA TYR A 78 -14.49 -3.31 5.13
C TYR A 78 -15.50 -3.28 3.97
N GLY A 79 -15.26 -2.40 2.99
CA GLY A 79 -16.18 -2.16 1.89
C GLY A 79 -17.07 -0.93 2.07
N ALA A 80 -16.96 -0.21 3.20
CA ALA A 80 -17.79 0.98 3.47
C ALA A 80 -17.55 2.10 2.44
N LEU A 81 -16.31 2.32 2.02
CA LEU A 81 -15.97 3.34 1.03
C LEU A 81 -16.46 2.94 -0.36
N SER A 82 -16.13 1.73 -0.78
CA SER A 82 -16.40 1.21 -2.11
C SER A 82 -17.87 0.85 -2.34
N LYS A 83 -18.62 0.62 -1.26
CA LYS A 83 -20.00 0.08 -1.27
C LYS A 83 -20.10 -1.26 -2.00
N ILE A 84 -18.98 -1.98 -2.08
CA ILE A 84 -18.91 -3.30 -2.66
C ILE A 84 -19.26 -4.31 -1.55
N PRO A 85 -20.27 -5.16 -1.76
CA PRO A 85 -20.59 -6.23 -0.82
C PRO A 85 -19.41 -7.18 -0.63
N LEU A 86 -19.15 -7.58 0.62
CA LEU A 86 -18.05 -8.50 0.97
C LEU A 86 -18.15 -9.89 0.32
N ASP A 87 -19.35 -10.27 -0.14
CA ASP A 87 -19.65 -11.53 -0.82
C ASP A 87 -19.53 -11.45 -2.35
N ASP A 88 -19.25 -10.27 -2.91
CA ASP A 88 -19.01 -10.11 -4.34
C ASP A 88 -17.61 -10.63 -4.73
N GLN A 89 -17.58 -11.90 -5.15
CA GLN A 89 -16.37 -12.60 -5.60
C GLN A 89 -15.65 -11.89 -6.77
N SER A 90 -16.35 -11.04 -7.53
CA SER A 90 -15.73 -10.30 -8.65
C SER A 90 -14.77 -9.21 -8.16
N ALA A 91 -15.01 -8.66 -6.97
CA ALA A 91 -14.11 -7.70 -6.32
C ALA A 91 -12.88 -8.40 -5.73
N VAL A 92 -13.07 -9.61 -5.19
CA VAL A 92 -12.00 -10.47 -4.66
C VAL A 92 -11.02 -10.91 -5.75
N ALA A 93 -11.48 -11.08 -6.99
CA ALA A 93 -10.62 -11.48 -8.11
C ALA A 93 -9.50 -10.47 -8.46
N ARG A 94 -9.57 -9.23 -7.95
CA ARG A 94 -8.50 -8.21 -8.09
C ARG A 94 -7.45 -8.29 -6.99
N VAL A 95 -7.68 -9.09 -5.95
CA VAL A 95 -6.75 -9.33 -4.85
C VAL A 95 -5.82 -10.47 -5.26
N ASP A 96 -4.50 -10.32 -5.05
CA ASP A 96 -3.48 -11.31 -5.42
C ASP A 96 -3.91 -12.72 -4.97
N ALA A 97 -4.06 -13.66 -5.91
CA ALA A 97 -4.36 -15.05 -5.56
C ALA A 97 -3.13 -15.65 -4.87
N ASP A 98 -3.27 -15.97 -3.59
CA ASP A 98 -2.19 -16.52 -2.77
C ASP A 98 -2.79 -17.54 -1.80
N ASP A 99 -2.43 -18.80 -1.99
CA ASP A 99 -2.97 -19.93 -1.22
C ASP A 99 -2.56 -19.90 0.26
N LYS A 100 -1.61 -19.01 0.63
CA LYS A 100 -1.18 -18.80 2.02
C LYS A 100 -2.18 -17.98 2.84
N LYS A 101 -3.13 -17.32 2.19
CA LYS A 101 -4.10 -16.45 2.86
C LYS A 101 -5.11 -17.26 3.66
N GLN A 102 -5.49 -16.74 4.82
CA GLN A 102 -6.55 -17.33 5.63
C GLN A 102 -7.92 -17.00 5.05
N ASP A 103 -8.07 -15.79 4.50
CA ASP A 103 -9.22 -15.33 3.75
C ASP A 103 -8.79 -14.82 2.36
N SER A 104 -9.54 -15.13 1.31
CA SER A 104 -9.23 -14.69 -0.05
C SER A 104 -9.21 -13.17 -0.22
N ARG A 105 -9.85 -12.44 0.70
CA ARG A 105 -9.89 -10.97 0.76
C ARG A 105 -8.66 -10.36 1.41
N ASP A 106 -7.90 -11.13 2.19
CA ASP A 106 -6.70 -10.65 2.87
C ASP A 106 -5.70 -10.09 1.87
N PHE A 107 -5.05 -9.00 2.23
CA PHE A 107 -4.10 -8.31 1.35
C PHE A 107 -2.75 -8.17 2.02
N VAL A 108 -1.71 -8.15 1.19
CA VAL A 108 -0.32 -8.13 1.64
C VAL A 108 0.01 -6.76 2.24
N LEU A 109 0.55 -6.78 3.46
CA LEU A 109 1.18 -5.64 4.13
C LEU A 109 2.68 -5.63 3.86
N TRP A 110 3.31 -6.81 3.88
CA TRP A 110 4.72 -7.02 3.60
C TRP A 110 4.90 -8.33 2.83
N LYS A 111 5.63 -8.30 1.73
CA LYS A 111 5.89 -9.48 0.88
C LYS A 111 7.32 -9.95 1.11
N ALA A 112 7.51 -11.22 1.43
CA ALA A 112 8.82 -11.83 1.57
C ALA A 112 9.62 -11.69 0.26
N GLU A 113 10.95 -11.61 0.40
CA GLU A 113 11.87 -11.45 -0.72
C GLU A 113 11.67 -12.56 -1.76
N LYS A 114 11.58 -12.15 -3.01
CA LYS A 114 11.71 -13.05 -4.17
C LYS A 114 13.07 -12.84 -4.81
N PRO A 115 13.72 -13.92 -5.30
CA PRO A 115 15.02 -13.79 -5.97
C PRO A 115 15.00 -12.74 -7.08
N GLY A 116 15.90 -11.76 -6.99
CA GLY A 116 16.04 -10.69 -7.99
C GLY A 116 15.07 -9.52 -7.83
N GLU A 117 14.20 -9.50 -6.82
CA GLU A 117 13.41 -8.32 -6.46
C GLU A 117 14.17 -7.46 -5.41
N PRO A 118 13.96 -6.13 -5.36
CA PRO A 118 14.44 -5.31 -4.25
C PRO A 118 13.85 -5.77 -2.93
N SER A 119 14.67 -5.75 -1.89
CA SER A 119 14.28 -6.11 -0.55
C SER A 119 14.94 -5.21 0.50
N TRP A 120 14.27 -5.10 1.64
CA TRP A 120 14.71 -4.42 2.84
C TRP A 120 14.61 -5.37 4.03
N ASP A 121 15.46 -5.16 5.02
CA ASP A 121 15.42 -5.93 6.26
C ASP A 121 14.18 -5.55 7.08
N SER A 122 13.54 -6.55 7.70
CA SER A 122 12.39 -6.35 8.58
C SER A 122 12.36 -7.42 9.68
N PRO A 123 11.53 -7.26 10.73
CA PRO A 123 11.32 -8.27 11.75
C PRO A 123 10.84 -9.63 11.22
N TRP A 124 10.25 -9.65 10.02
CA TRP A 124 9.71 -10.86 9.36
C TRP A 124 10.66 -11.45 8.32
N GLY A 125 11.89 -10.93 8.23
CA GLY A 125 12.88 -11.28 7.21
C GLY A 125 12.93 -10.25 6.07
N LYS A 126 13.77 -10.51 5.09
CA LYS A 126 13.90 -9.63 3.92
C LYS A 126 12.62 -9.64 3.10
N GLY A 127 12.21 -8.46 2.66
CA GLY A 127 11.01 -8.33 1.84
C GLY A 127 10.77 -6.90 1.40
N ARG A 128 9.53 -6.60 1.02
CA ARG A 128 9.13 -5.28 0.53
C ARG A 128 7.69 -4.95 0.92
N PRO A 129 7.32 -3.66 0.97
CA PRO A 129 5.95 -3.25 1.22
C PRO A 129 4.93 -3.85 0.26
N GLY A 130 3.73 -4.10 0.77
CA GLY A 130 2.53 -4.27 -0.05
C GLY A 130 2.05 -2.94 -0.62
N TRP A 131 1.37 -2.98 -1.76
CA TRP A 131 0.99 -1.79 -2.55
C TRP A 131 0.25 -0.70 -1.76
N HIS A 132 -0.62 -1.09 -0.84
CA HIS A 132 -1.50 -0.15 -0.12
C HIS A 132 -0.81 0.55 1.06
N ALA A 133 0.23 -0.07 1.64
CA ALA A 133 0.81 0.37 2.91
C ALA A 133 1.51 1.74 2.81
N GLU A 134 2.05 2.06 1.63
CA GLU A 134 2.85 3.25 1.39
C GLU A 134 2.03 4.55 1.59
N CYS A 135 0.82 4.62 1.01
CA CYS A 135 -0.03 5.81 1.07
C CYS A 135 -0.56 6.08 2.49
N SER A 136 -0.94 5.03 3.23
CA SER A 136 -1.35 5.12 4.64
C SER A 136 -0.27 5.79 5.52
N VAL A 137 0.98 5.39 5.31
CA VAL A 137 2.13 5.89 6.07
C VAL A 137 2.51 7.31 5.66
N MET A 138 2.66 7.56 4.36
CA MET A 138 3.05 8.88 3.86
C MET A 138 1.95 9.91 4.16
N GLY A 139 0.68 9.56 4.03
CA GLY A 139 -0.45 10.42 4.39
C GLY A 139 -0.36 10.85 5.86
N LYS A 140 -0.21 9.90 6.79
CA LYS A 140 0.01 10.20 8.21
C LYS A 140 1.24 11.09 8.44
N TYR A 141 2.37 10.78 7.82
CA TYR A 141 3.63 11.49 8.06
C TYR A 141 3.53 12.97 7.67
N TYR A 142 2.99 13.27 6.49
CA TYR A 142 2.96 14.63 5.96
C TYR A 142 1.73 15.44 6.37
N LEU A 143 0.58 14.79 6.61
CA LEU A 143 -0.70 15.47 6.87
C LEU A 143 -1.23 15.24 8.29
N GLY A 144 -0.70 14.27 9.02
CA GLY A 144 -1.30 13.78 10.26
C GLY A 144 -2.55 12.94 10.01
N LEU A 145 -3.21 12.52 11.08
CA LEU A 145 -4.51 11.82 11.01
C LEU A 145 -5.48 12.40 12.05
N PRO A 146 -6.77 12.58 11.71
CA PRO A 146 -7.32 12.53 10.34
C PRO A 146 -6.87 13.76 9.53
N PHE A 147 -7.01 13.70 8.20
CA PHE A 147 -6.80 14.84 7.29
C PHE A 147 -8.02 15.05 6.37
N ASP A 148 -8.13 16.25 5.79
CA ASP A 148 -9.40 16.73 5.22
C ASP A 148 -9.83 16.03 3.91
N ILE A 149 -8.90 15.78 2.98
CA ILE A 149 -9.22 15.26 1.65
C ILE A 149 -8.18 14.20 1.23
N HIS A 150 -8.68 13.00 0.92
CA HIS A 150 -7.93 11.93 0.25
C HIS A 150 -8.49 11.77 -1.18
N GLY A 151 -7.63 11.91 -2.20
CA GLY A 151 -8.06 11.86 -3.61
C GLY A 151 -7.29 10.85 -4.44
N GLY A 152 -7.87 10.44 -5.56
CA GLY A 152 -7.28 9.48 -6.50
C GLY A 152 -8.21 9.22 -7.69
N GLY A 153 -7.78 8.35 -8.61
CA GLY A 153 -8.64 7.85 -9.69
C GLY A 153 -9.81 7.02 -9.15
N GLN A 154 -10.89 6.89 -9.93
CA GLN A 154 -12.05 6.07 -9.53
C GLN A 154 -11.67 4.59 -9.35
N ASP A 155 -10.68 4.12 -10.11
CA ASP A 155 -10.09 2.80 -10.00
C ASP A 155 -9.39 2.55 -8.64
N LEU A 156 -9.01 3.61 -7.93
CA LEU A 156 -8.37 3.51 -6.61
C LEU A 156 -9.37 3.39 -5.46
N ILE A 157 -10.67 3.61 -5.70
CA ILE A 157 -11.70 3.42 -4.66
C ILE A 157 -11.60 2.02 -4.04
N PHE A 158 -11.43 0.99 -4.88
CA PHE A 158 -11.21 -0.39 -4.45
C PHE A 158 -10.22 -1.12 -5.36
N PRO A 159 -9.23 -1.84 -4.81
CA PRO A 159 -9.03 -2.08 -3.37
C PRO A 159 -8.21 -1.00 -2.67
N HIS A 160 -7.66 -0.02 -3.39
CA HIS A 160 -6.57 0.82 -2.86
C HIS A 160 -6.96 1.67 -1.64
N HIS A 161 -7.88 2.63 -1.79
CA HIS A 161 -8.30 3.50 -0.70
C HIS A 161 -9.04 2.74 0.41
N GLU A 162 -9.80 1.69 0.08
CA GLU A 162 -10.44 0.82 1.08
C GLU A 162 -9.39 0.16 2.00
N ASN A 163 -8.30 -0.34 1.41
CA ASN A 163 -7.20 -0.94 2.15
C ASN A 163 -6.44 0.10 2.97
N GLU A 164 -6.23 1.30 2.45
CA GLU A 164 -5.57 2.38 3.18
C GLU A 164 -6.33 2.82 4.43
N ILE A 165 -7.65 2.98 4.31
CA ILE A 165 -8.54 3.29 5.43
C ILE A 165 -8.43 2.17 6.47
N SER A 166 -8.51 0.91 6.03
CA SER A 166 -8.45 -0.25 6.91
C SER A 166 -7.10 -0.35 7.64
N GLN A 167 -5.98 -0.15 6.93
CA GLN A 167 -4.62 -0.12 7.51
C GLN A 167 -4.44 1.01 8.51
N SER A 168 -4.82 2.24 8.12
CA SER A 168 -4.67 3.42 8.97
C SER A 168 -5.49 3.31 10.24
N SER A 169 -6.71 2.80 10.13
CA SER A 169 -7.60 2.58 11.27
C SER A 169 -7.11 1.45 12.17
N ALA A 170 -6.66 0.34 11.58
CA ALA A 170 -6.10 -0.79 12.34
C ALA A 170 -4.80 -0.44 13.06
N ALA A 171 -3.93 0.39 12.47
CA ALA A 171 -2.65 0.78 13.07
C ALA A 171 -2.82 1.86 14.14
N TYR A 172 -3.61 2.90 13.84
CA TYR A 172 -3.62 4.15 14.59
C TYR A 172 -4.91 4.44 15.34
N GLY A 173 -5.92 3.56 15.24
CA GLY A 173 -7.18 3.70 15.99
C GLY A 173 -8.02 4.90 15.57
N ILE A 174 -7.93 5.31 14.30
CA ILE A 174 -8.77 6.37 13.75
C ILE A 174 -10.18 5.84 13.45
N GLU A 175 -11.21 6.64 13.73
CA GLU A 175 -12.57 6.34 13.29
C GLU A 175 -12.65 6.49 11.76
N THR A 176 -13.29 5.53 11.11
CA THR A 176 -13.50 5.52 9.65
C THR A 176 -14.23 6.81 9.23
N PRO A 177 -13.60 7.72 8.48
CA PRO A 177 -14.31 8.87 7.94
C PRO A 177 -15.18 8.36 6.79
N VAL A 178 -16.51 8.31 7.01
CA VAL A 178 -17.50 8.01 5.97
C VAL A 178 -18.06 9.31 5.41
#